data_AF-A0A920SDP1-F1
#
_entry.id   AF-A0A920SDP1-F1
#
_cell.length_a   1.000
_cell.length_b   1.000
_cell.length_c   1.000
_cell.angle_alpha   90.00
_cell.angle_beta   90.00
_cell.angle_gamma   90.00
#
_symmetry.space_group_name_H-M   'P 1'
#
loop_
_entity.id
_entity.type
_entity.pdbx_description
1 polymer ?
#
loop_
_entity_poly.entity_id
_entity_poly.type
_entity_poly.pdbx_seq_one_letter_code
_entity_poly.pdbx_strand_id
1 'polypeptide(L)'
;MWKGRILQQVLAVVPSESQIGDDDLLGTFITEHYWGYSSPRQNKTVEYEVKHPRWPINRVTAYSIDFDFKDLYGPNYRLLSETEPGSVLYCEGSGITVHLGSTITQ
;
A
#
# COMPACT_ATOMS: atom_id res chain seq x y z
N MET A 1 20.17 -21.34 -14.06
CA MET A 1 19.74 -22.45 -13.18
C MET A 1 18.89 -21.83 -12.06
N TRP A 2 17.58 -21.73 -12.24
CA TRP A 2 16.66 -21.13 -11.26
C TRP A 2 16.38 -22.17 -10.18
N LYS A 3 17.04 -22.06 -9.02
CA LYS A 3 16.77 -22.93 -7.87
C LYS A 3 15.48 -22.45 -7.18
N GLY A 4 14.52 -23.37 -7.04
CA GLY A 4 13.36 -23.35 -6.14
C GLY A 4 12.78 -21.97 -5.80
N ARG A 5 11.86 -21.47 -6.64
CA ARG A 5 11.15 -20.22 -6.38
C ARG A 5 10.26 -20.41 -5.14
N ILE A 6 10.58 -19.75 -4.03
CA ILE A 6 9.67 -19.65 -2.88
C ILE A 6 8.41 -18.93 -3.37
N LEU A 7 7.25 -19.55 -3.17
CA LEU A 7 5.97 -18.91 -3.45
C LEU A 7 5.77 -17.82 -2.41
N GLN A 8 5.83 -16.56 -2.84
CA GLN A 8 5.53 -15.41 -1.99
C GLN A 8 4.05 -15.06 -2.15
N GLN A 9 3.28 -15.07 -1.07
CA GLN A 9 1.83 -14.89 -1.11
C GLN A 9 1.30 -14.06 0.06
N VAL A 10 0.23 -13.33 -0.21
CA VAL A 10 -0.58 -12.64 0.80
C VAL A 10 -2.03 -13.08 0.60
N LEU A 11 -2.66 -13.54 1.66
CA LEU A 11 -4.05 -13.96 1.69
C LEU A 11 -4.81 -13.17 2.75
N ALA A 12 -6.06 -12.86 2.46
CA ALA A 12 -6.98 -12.20 3.39
C ALA A 12 -8.38 -12.78 3.23
N VAL A 13 -9.09 -12.89 4.35
CA VAL A 13 -10.52 -13.24 4.40
C VAL A 13 -11.30 -11.96 4.69
N VAL A 14 -12.19 -11.61 3.77
CA VAL A 14 -13.00 -10.39 3.81
C VAL A 14 -14.47 -10.79 3.67
N PRO A 15 -15.30 -10.61 4.71
CA PRO A 15 -16.73 -10.88 4.61
C PRO A 15 -17.43 -9.90 3.64
N SER A 16 -18.46 -10.37 2.93
CA SER A 16 -19.15 -9.59 1.88
C SER A 16 -19.81 -8.28 2.35
N GLU A 17 -20.10 -8.13 3.65
CA GLU A 17 -20.72 -6.94 4.26
C GLU A 17 -19.85 -6.40 5.40
N SER A 18 -18.55 -6.18 5.14
CA SER A 18 -17.58 -5.82 6.18
C SER A 18 -17.03 -4.41 6.07
N GLN A 19 -17.71 -3.51 5.35
CA GLN A 19 -17.30 -2.12 5.24
C GLN A 19 -17.21 -1.48 6.62
N ILE A 20 -16.00 -1.03 6.95
CA ILE A 20 -15.77 -0.17 8.10
C ILE A 20 -16.34 1.20 7.71
N GLY A 21 -17.12 1.81 8.60
CA GLY A 21 -17.72 3.11 8.35
C GLY A 21 -16.68 4.19 8.07
N ASP A 22 -17.13 5.32 7.54
CA ASP A 22 -16.26 6.42 7.10
C ASP A 22 -15.38 7.04 8.20
N ASP A 23 -15.66 6.72 9.46
CA ASP A 23 -14.94 7.17 10.65
C ASP A 23 -13.63 6.41 10.91
N ASP A 24 -13.23 5.44 10.07
CA ASP A 24 -11.92 4.81 10.21
C ASP A 24 -10.80 5.79 9.86
N LEU A 25 -10.19 6.35 10.91
CA LEU A 25 -9.14 7.35 10.80
C LEU A 25 -7.89 6.80 10.12
N LEU A 26 -7.49 5.55 10.44
CA LEU A 26 -6.26 4.99 9.91
C LEU A 26 -6.41 4.65 8.42
N GLY A 27 -7.48 3.94 8.05
CA GLY A 27 -7.69 3.61 6.65
C GLY A 27 -7.90 4.86 5.80
N THR A 28 -8.72 5.81 6.24
CA THR A 28 -8.91 7.09 5.52
C THR A 28 -7.59 7.87 5.41
N PHE A 29 -6.76 7.89 6.44
CA PHE A 29 -5.45 8.53 6.40
C PHE A 29 -4.51 7.90 5.36
N ILE A 30 -4.56 6.57 5.19
CA ILE A 30 -3.74 5.84 4.23
C ILE A 30 -4.28 5.97 2.80
N THR A 31 -5.61 5.89 2.59
CA THR A 31 -6.19 5.84 1.25
C THR A 31 -6.45 7.22 0.66
N GLU A 32 -6.82 8.22 1.45
CA GLU A 32 -7.21 9.55 0.94
C GLU A 32 -6.01 10.51 0.86
N HIS A 33 -4.86 10.01 0.40
CA HIS A 33 -3.64 10.78 0.18
C HIS A 33 -3.39 11.03 -1.31
N TYR A 34 -3.90 12.15 -1.81
CA TYR A 34 -3.97 12.43 -3.25
C TYR A 34 -2.71 13.07 -3.85
N TRP A 35 -1.69 13.40 -3.06
CA TRP A 35 -0.49 14.08 -3.56
C TRP A 35 0.74 13.20 -3.45
N GLY A 36 1.43 13.00 -4.57
CA GLY A 36 2.68 12.28 -4.66
C GLY A 36 3.84 13.23 -4.96
N TYR A 37 5.01 12.91 -4.41
CA TYR A 37 6.23 13.68 -4.64
C TYR A 37 7.33 12.77 -5.20
N SER A 38 8.05 13.26 -6.19
CA SER A 38 9.21 12.58 -6.75
C SER A 38 10.35 13.56 -7.01
N SER A 39 11.59 13.09 -6.93
CA SER A 39 12.78 13.91 -7.20
C SER A 39 13.55 13.34 -8.39
N PRO A 40 13.06 13.55 -9.63
CA PRO A 40 13.66 12.94 -10.81
C PRO A 40 15.07 13.48 -11.14
N ARG A 41 15.48 14.60 -10.55
CA ARG A 41 16.83 15.18 -10.67
C ARG A 41 17.25 15.81 -9.34
N GLN A 42 18.56 15.99 -9.15
CA GLN A 42 19.07 16.77 -8.02
C GLN A 42 18.42 18.17 -8.02
N ASN A 43 17.96 18.60 -6.85
CA ASN A 43 17.32 19.89 -6.61
C ASN A 43 16.06 20.15 -7.43
N LYS A 44 15.38 19.10 -7.90
CA LYS A 44 14.09 19.22 -8.57
C LYS A 44 13.10 18.25 -7.92
N THR A 45 12.08 18.80 -7.27
CA THR A 45 10.95 18.04 -6.77
C THR A 45 9.74 18.28 -7.66
N VAL A 46 9.07 17.20 -8.04
CA VAL A 46 7.82 17.23 -8.81
C VAL A 46 6.72 16.73 -7.90
N GLU A 47 5.70 17.56 -7.72
CA GLU A 47 4.44 17.23 -7.06
C GLU A 47 3.41 16.85 -8.13
N TYR A 48 2.69 15.76 -7.93
CA TYR A 48 1.62 15.32 -8.83
C TYR A 48 0.39 14.86 -8.05
N GLU A 49 -0.79 15.09 -8.61
CA GLU A 49 -2.06 14.70 -8.01
C GLU A 49 -2.50 13.34 -8.57
N VAL A 50 -2.91 12.44 -7.68
CA VAL A 50 -3.55 11.16 -7.99
C VAL A 50 -4.99 11.24 -7.51
N LYS A 51 -5.95 11.14 -8.43
CA LYS A 51 -7.38 11.10 -8.10
C LYS A 51 -7.93 9.69 -8.20
N HIS A 52 -8.71 9.32 -7.21
CA HIS A 52 -9.54 8.14 -7.22
C HIS A 52 -10.85 8.44 -6.47
N PRO A 53 -11.96 7.76 -6.78
CA PRO A 53 -13.11 7.74 -5.88
C PRO A 53 -12.67 7.17 -4.52
N ARG A 54 -13.31 7.62 -3.44
CA ARG A 54 -13.11 7.06 -2.10
C ARG A 54 -13.31 5.54 -2.16
N TRP A 55 -12.36 4.80 -1.60
CA TRP A 55 -12.44 3.34 -1.57
C TRP A 55 -13.08 2.87 -0.27
N PRO A 56 -14.12 2.04 -0.32
CA PRO A 56 -14.63 1.38 0.86
C PRO A 56 -13.54 0.50 1.48
N ILE A 57 -13.27 0.73 2.76
CA ILE A 57 -12.32 -0.08 3.53
C ILE A 57 -13.11 -1.20 4.19
N ASN A 58 -12.70 -2.43 3.95
CA ASN A 58 -13.35 -3.62 4.50
C ASN A 58 -12.52 -4.20 5.63
N ARG A 59 -13.21 -4.74 6.64
CA ARG A 59 -12.59 -5.44 7.75
C ARG A 59 -12.04 -6.78 7.28
N VAL A 60 -10.75 -6.98 7.48
CA VAL A 60 -10.10 -8.27 7.32
C VAL A 60 -10.28 -9.09 8.60
N THR A 61 -10.84 -10.29 8.49
CA THR A 61 -11.11 -11.17 9.65
C THR A 61 -10.01 -12.21 9.87
N ALA A 62 -9.28 -12.57 8.81
CA ALA A 62 -8.09 -13.41 8.89
C ALA A 62 -7.14 -13.02 7.75
N TYR A 63 -5.83 -13.20 7.98
CA TYR A 63 -4.81 -12.96 6.96
C TYR A 63 -3.66 -13.96 7.12
N SER A 64 -2.90 -14.13 6.04
CA SER A 64 -1.64 -14.88 6.03
C SER A 64 -0.66 -14.17 5.11
N ILE A 65 0.56 -13.95 5.58
CA ILE A 65 1.66 -13.36 4.83
C ILE A 65 2.78 -14.39 4.85
N ASP A 66 3.06 -14.97 3.69
CA ASP A 66 4.20 -15.85 3.46
C ASP A 66 5.12 -15.16 2.46
N PHE A 67 6.04 -14.37 2.99
CA PHE A 67 6.84 -13.42 2.22
C PHE A 67 8.22 -13.26 2.84
N ASP A 68 9.29 -13.52 2.06
CA ASP A 68 10.67 -13.31 2.52
C ASP A 68 11.09 -11.87 2.21
N PHE A 69 10.86 -10.97 3.17
CA PHE A 69 11.22 -9.55 3.02
C PHE A 69 12.73 -9.32 2.93
N LYS A 70 13.54 -10.25 3.45
CA LYS A 70 14.99 -10.16 3.33
C LYS A 70 15.43 -10.42 1.90
N ASP A 71 14.88 -11.43 1.25
CA ASP A 71 15.23 -11.75 -0.14
C ASP A 71 14.80 -10.62 -1.09
N LEU A 72 13.63 -10.01 -0.84
CA LEU A 72 13.11 -8.95 -1.71
C LEU A 72 13.70 -7.55 -1.47
N TYR A 73 13.79 -7.13 -0.21
CA TYR A 73 14.17 -5.75 0.15
C TYR A 73 15.54 -5.67 0.84
N GLY A 74 16.16 -6.81 1.13
CA GLY A 74 17.48 -6.90 1.74
C GLY A 74 17.47 -7.10 3.27
N PRO A 75 18.64 -7.34 3.87
CA PRO A 75 18.77 -7.75 5.29
C PRO A 75 18.11 -6.82 6.31
N ASN A 76 18.04 -5.51 6.01
CA ASN A 76 17.43 -4.52 6.90
C ASN A 76 15.92 -4.74 7.10
N TYR A 77 15.26 -5.43 6.15
CA TYR A 77 13.82 -5.68 6.18
C TYR A 77 13.47 -7.10 6.64
N ARG A 78 14.46 -7.93 7.00
CA ARG A 78 14.25 -9.32 7.44
C ARG A 78 13.19 -9.43 8.53
N LEU A 79 13.24 -8.53 9.51
CA LEU A 79 12.36 -8.51 10.68
C LEU A 79 10.87 -8.53 10.30
N LEU A 80 10.49 -7.95 9.15
CA LEU A 80 9.10 -7.92 8.70
C LEU A 80 8.52 -9.31 8.40
N SER A 81 9.38 -10.29 8.08
CA SER A 81 8.96 -11.69 7.86
C SER A 81 8.58 -12.40 9.17
N GLU A 82 8.98 -11.84 10.31
CA GLU A 82 8.81 -12.41 11.65
C GLU A 82 7.89 -11.53 12.53
N THR A 83 7.35 -10.43 11.97
CA THR A 83 6.58 -9.42 12.72
C THR A 83 5.10 -9.45 12.32
N GLU A 84 4.22 -9.45 13.31
CA GLU A 84 2.78 -9.28 13.07
C GLU A 84 2.47 -7.83 12.63
N PRO A 85 1.68 -7.62 11.56
CA PRO A 85 1.28 -6.29 11.12
C PRO A 85 0.43 -5.60 12.19
N GLY A 86 0.69 -4.31 12.42
CA GLY A 86 -0.08 -3.50 13.37
C GLY A 86 -1.52 -3.21 12.91
N SER A 87 -1.78 -3.27 11.61
CA SER A 87 -3.11 -3.17 11.02
C SER A 87 -3.17 -3.90 9.68
N VAL A 88 -4.34 -4.43 9.32
CA VAL A 88 -4.58 -5.06 8.02
C VAL A 88 -5.88 -4.50 7.46
N LEU A 89 -5.77 -3.81 6.33
CA LEU A 89 -6.87 -3.12 5.66
C LEU A 89 -7.03 -3.71 4.26
N TYR A 90 -8.27 -3.89 3.82
CA TYR A 90 -8.57 -4.30 2.45
C TYR A 90 -9.47 -3.29 1.76
N CYS A 91 -9.04 -2.80 0.61
CA CYS A 91 -9.85 -2.05 -0.32
C CYS A 91 -9.75 -2.70 -1.70
N GLU A 92 -10.88 -2.79 -2.41
CA GLU A 92 -10.91 -3.35 -3.77
C GLU A 92 -10.17 -2.45 -4.78
N GLY A 93 -10.09 -1.15 -4.46
CA GLY A 93 -9.51 -0.13 -5.32
C GLY A 93 -10.46 0.34 -6.41
N SER A 94 -9.93 1.07 -7.38
CA SER A 94 -10.66 1.50 -8.58
C SER A 94 -9.70 1.94 -9.67
N GLY A 95 -10.25 2.33 -10.83
CA GLY A 95 -9.50 3.15 -11.78
C GLY A 95 -9.06 4.47 -11.13
N ILE A 96 -7.83 4.89 -11.44
CA ILE A 96 -7.24 6.13 -10.95
C ILE A 96 -6.89 7.07 -12.11
N THR A 97 -6.80 8.37 -11.83
CA THR A 97 -6.23 9.38 -12.73
C THR A 97 -4.98 9.96 -12.12
N VAL A 98 -3.88 9.95 -12.87
CA VAL A 98 -2.63 10.61 -12.47
C VAL A 98 -2.48 11.88 -13.30
N HIS A 99 -2.46 13.03 -12.64
CA HIS A 99 -2.26 14.32 -13.30
C HIS A 99 -0.78 14.56 -13.58
N LEU A 100 -0.49 15.30 -14.64
CA LEU A 100 0.88 15.72 -14.93
C LEU A 100 1.39 16.60 -13.78
N GLY A 101 2.53 16.22 -13.21
CA GLY A 101 3.10 16.91 -12.06
C GLY A 101 3.71 18.28 -12.42
N SER A 102 3.75 19.15 -11.42
CA SER A 102 4.40 20.46 -11.47
C SER A 102 5.68 20.46 -10.64
N THR A 103 6.66 21.25 -11.07
CA THR A 103 7.91 21.40 -10.30
C THR A 103 7.66 22.36 -9.15
N ILE A 104 8.01 21.94 -7.94
CA ILE A 104 8.01 22.80 -6.76
C ILE A 104 9.44 23.22 -6.44
N THR A 105 9.62 24.49 -6.13
CA THR A 105 10.86 25.07 -5.63
C THR A 105 10.65 25.41 -4.16
N GLN A 106 11.48 24.86 -3.28
CA GLN A 106 11.54 25.24 -1.87
C GLN A 106 12.24 26.58 -1.69
#